data_AF-A0A3L6RGD7-F1
#
_entry.id   AF-A0A3L6RGD7-F1
#
_cell.length_a   1.000
_cell.length_b   1.000
_cell.length_c   1.000
_cell.angle_alpha   90.00
_cell.angle_beta   90.00
_cell.angle_gamma   90.00
#
_symmetry.space_group_name_H-M   'P 1'
#
loop_
_entity.id
_entity.type
_entity.pdbx_description
1 polymer ?
#
loop_
_entity_poly.entity_id
_entity_poly.type
_entity_poly.pdbx_seq_one_letter_code
_entity_poly.pdbx_strand_id
1 'polypeptide(L)'
;MKAALEYMKGQGVLVEVLDRRWRGLTVRDEPEFGMPMQDMFFCMQRAEGLSFPVLYLVNALVHSGVVNQHQLAADFFGLLRRERDAVNVAALTKLLGGKFQEFDVCPRLKDAQDWAARKPNLLHLHSSRKVGVDYNAEMRRLVITPTRAYCMPPQLERSNRVVRH
;
A
#
# COMPACT_ATOMS: atom_id res chain seq x y z
N MET A 1 -18.00 -23.72 -16.67
CA MET A 1 -18.93 -22.74 -16.04
C MET A 1 -20.40 -23.19 -16.02
N LYS A 2 -20.99 -23.70 -17.11
CA LYS A 2 -22.41 -24.12 -17.14
C LYS A 2 -22.78 -25.19 -16.11
N ALA A 3 -21.98 -26.25 -15.98
CA ALA A 3 -22.21 -27.33 -15.00
C ALA A 3 -22.18 -26.82 -13.54
N ALA A 4 -21.31 -25.86 -13.23
CA ALA A 4 -21.23 -25.28 -11.89
C ALA A 4 -22.47 -24.42 -11.56
N LEU A 5 -22.99 -23.67 -12.53
CA LEU A 5 -24.19 -22.86 -12.34
C LEU A 5 -25.45 -23.73 -12.14
N GLU A 6 -25.56 -24.86 -12.83
CA GLU A 6 -26.67 -25.81 -12.62
C GLU A 6 -26.60 -26.48 -11.26
N TYR A 7 -25.40 -26.86 -10.81
CA TYR A 7 -25.20 -27.39 -9.46
C TYR A 7 -25.65 -26.39 -8.38
N MET A 8 -25.28 -25.11 -8.51
CA MET A 8 -25.66 -24.07 -7.54
C MET A 8 -27.17 -23.80 -7.53
N LYS A 9 -27.83 -23.85 -8.69
CA LYS A 9 -29.30 -23.78 -8.77
C LYS A 9 -29.97 -24.95 -8.06
N GLY A 10 -29.42 -26.17 -8.21
CA GLY A 10 -29.90 -27.36 -7.50
C GLY A 10 -29.76 -27.28 -5.98
N GLN A 11 -28.84 -26.45 -5.48
CA GLN A 11 -28.64 -26.19 -4.04
C GLN A 11 -29.50 -25.02 -3.52
N GLY A 12 -30.42 -24.47 -4.32
CA GLY A 12 -31.29 -23.37 -3.92
C GLY A 12 -30.58 -22.01 -3.79
N VAL A 13 -29.34 -21.91 -4.28
CA VAL A 13 -28.60 -20.64 -4.31
C VAL A 13 -29.21 -19.75 -5.39
N LEU A 14 -29.57 -18.52 -5.01
CA LEU A 14 -30.14 -17.55 -5.94
C LEU A 14 -29.06 -17.08 -6.92
N VAL A 15 -29.05 -17.67 -8.11
CA VAL A 15 -28.11 -17.32 -9.19
C VAL A 15 -28.73 -16.18 -10.00
N GLU A 16 -28.41 -14.94 -9.65
CA GLU A 16 -28.70 -13.78 -10.51
C GLU A 16 -27.73 -13.78 -11.69
N VAL A 17 -28.22 -14.18 -12.87
CA VAL A 17 -27.46 -13.99 -14.12
C VAL A 17 -27.63 -12.53 -14.51
N LEU A 18 -26.64 -11.71 -14.15
CA LEU A 18 -26.56 -10.31 -14.59
C LEU A 18 -26.72 -10.23 -16.11
N ASP A 19 -27.75 -9.50 -16.54
CA ASP A 19 -28.18 -9.38 -17.93
C ASP A 19 -27.05 -8.87 -18.83
N ARG A 20 -26.93 -9.41 -20.05
CA ARG A 20 -25.84 -9.16 -21.02
C ARG A 20 -25.72 -7.70 -21.50
N ARG A 21 -26.57 -6.80 -21.00
CA ARG A 21 -26.59 -5.37 -21.32
C ARG A 21 -25.55 -4.56 -20.55
N TRP A 22 -24.95 -5.11 -19.50
CA TRP A 22 -23.77 -4.52 -18.87
C TRP A 22 -22.56 -4.87 -19.74
N ARG A 23 -21.84 -3.86 -20.26
CA ARG A 23 -20.58 -4.06 -21.00
C ARG A 23 -19.75 -5.08 -20.24
N GLY A 24 -19.52 -6.23 -20.87
CA GLY A 24 -19.00 -7.43 -20.22
C GLY A 24 -17.79 -7.09 -19.35
N LEU A 25 -17.84 -7.52 -18.08
CA LEU A 25 -16.70 -7.45 -17.20
C LEU A 25 -15.56 -8.19 -17.88
N THR A 26 -14.60 -7.45 -18.44
CA THR A 26 -13.49 -8.06 -19.16
C THR A 26 -12.49 -8.46 -18.11
N VAL A 27 -12.58 -9.71 -17.65
CA VAL A 27 -11.56 -10.31 -16.80
C VAL A 27 -10.32 -10.43 -17.67
N ARG A 28 -9.30 -9.63 -17.35
CA ARG A 28 -7.98 -9.73 -17.97
C ARG A 28 -7.08 -10.49 -17.03
N ASP A 29 -6.24 -11.36 -17.58
CA ASP A 29 -5.18 -11.97 -16.80
C ASP A 29 -4.28 -10.88 -16.25
N GLU A 30 -3.83 -11.05 -15.01
CA GLU A 30 -2.90 -10.12 -14.40
C GLU A 30 -1.61 -10.09 -15.22
N PRO A 31 -0.98 -8.91 -15.39
CA PRO A 31 0.32 -8.85 -16.06
C PRO A 31 1.30 -9.75 -15.29
N GLU A 32 2.02 -10.60 -16.02
CA GLU A 32 2.95 -11.61 -15.46
C GLU A 32 2.29 -12.78 -14.73
N PHE A 33 0.98 -13.00 -14.90
CA PHE A 33 0.31 -14.18 -14.37
C PHE A 33 1.02 -15.48 -14.81
N GLY A 34 1.47 -16.27 -13.83
CA GLY A 34 2.21 -17.52 -14.05
C GLY A 34 3.72 -17.37 -14.25
N MET A 35 4.27 -16.16 -14.26
CA MET A 35 5.73 -15.96 -14.28
C MET A 35 6.32 -16.19 -12.88
N PRO A 36 7.46 -16.89 -12.76
CA PRO A 36 8.15 -17.03 -11.47
C PRO A 36 8.69 -15.67 -11.03
N MET A 37 8.42 -15.26 -9.78
CA MET A 37 9.03 -14.06 -9.21
C MET A 37 10.56 -14.21 -9.19
N GLN A 38 11.26 -13.14 -9.58
CA GLN A 38 12.73 -13.11 -9.59
C GLN A 38 13.32 -13.19 -8.16
N ASP A 39 12.66 -12.53 -7.20
CA ASP A 39 13.04 -12.57 -5.79
C ASP A 39 12.12 -13.50 -5.00
N MET A 40 12.66 -14.11 -3.94
CA MET A 40 11.91 -15.00 -3.03
C MET A 40 10.71 -14.29 -2.38
N PHE A 41 10.77 -12.95 -2.24
CA PHE A 41 9.70 -12.10 -1.73
C PHE A 41 9.63 -10.80 -2.52
N PHE A 42 8.44 -10.20 -2.63
CA PHE A 42 8.33 -8.87 -3.23
C PHE A 42 9.07 -7.88 -2.33
N CYS A 43 10.03 -7.14 -2.89
CA CYS A 43 10.68 -6.05 -2.19
C CYS A 43 11.18 -5.07 -3.23
N MET A 44 10.67 -3.84 -3.18
CA MET A 44 11.23 -2.79 -4.00
C MET A 44 12.55 -2.34 -3.40
N GLN A 45 13.65 -2.86 -3.93
CA GLN A 45 14.99 -2.63 -3.40
C GLN A 45 15.56 -1.27 -3.83
N ARG A 46 15.30 -0.84 -5.06
CA ARG A 46 15.80 0.44 -5.59
C ARG A 46 14.82 1.06 -6.58
N ALA A 47 14.45 2.31 -6.31
CA ALA A 47 13.77 3.18 -7.26
C ALA A 47 14.53 4.52 -7.29
N GLU A 48 15.13 4.85 -8.43
CA GLU A 48 15.89 6.09 -8.59
C GLU A 48 15.01 7.31 -8.28
N GLY A 49 15.55 8.24 -7.48
CA GLY A 49 14.89 9.50 -7.13
C GLY A 49 13.89 9.44 -5.96
N LEU A 50 13.76 8.31 -5.27
CA LEU A 50 12.92 8.19 -4.07
C LEU A 50 13.76 7.99 -2.80
N SER A 51 13.38 8.69 -1.72
CA SER A 51 14.02 8.50 -0.43
C SER A 51 13.53 7.23 0.28
N PHE A 52 14.36 6.73 1.19
CA PHE A 52 14.07 5.52 1.94
C PHE A 52 12.70 5.55 2.68
N PRO A 53 12.28 6.64 3.35
CA PRO A 53 10.96 6.68 4.01
C PRO A 53 9.80 6.49 3.04
N VAL A 54 9.90 7.06 1.84
CA VAL A 54 8.88 6.91 0.78
C VAL A 54 8.89 5.47 0.27
N LEU A 55 10.07 4.93 -0.07
CA LEU A 55 10.23 3.57 -0.56
C LEU A 55 9.73 2.52 0.44
N TYR A 56 10.01 2.72 1.72
CA TYR A 56 9.53 1.88 2.80
C TYR A 56 8.00 1.84 2.86
N LEU A 57 7.35 3.01 2.76
CA LEU A 57 5.89 3.10 2.78
C LEU A 57 5.24 2.47 1.55
N VAL A 58 5.85 2.59 0.37
CA VAL A 58 5.40 1.88 -0.84
C VAL A 58 5.45 0.37 -0.63
N ASN A 59 6.57 -0.14 -0.11
CA ASN A 59 6.68 -1.55 0.24
C ASN A 59 5.63 -1.97 1.29
N ALA A 60 5.40 -1.14 2.31
CA ALA A 60 4.37 -1.40 3.31
C ALA A 60 2.95 -1.42 2.73
N LEU A 61 2.62 -0.57 1.74
CA LEU A 61 1.32 -0.57 1.05
C LEU A 61 1.09 -1.85 0.25
N VAL A 62 2.13 -2.33 -0.44
CA VAL A 62 2.02 -3.58 -1.21
C VAL A 62 1.89 -4.77 -0.27
N HIS A 63 2.73 -4.81 0.77
CA HIS A 63 2.73 -5.89 1.74
C HIS A 63 1.46 -5.96 2.60
N SER A 64 0.80 -4.83 2.85
CA SER A 64 -0.51 -4.79 3.52
C SER A 64 -1.67 -5.15 2.59
N GLY A 65 -1.43 -5.32 1.29
CA GLY A 65 -2.45 -5.62 0.29
C GLY A 65 -3.35 -4.44 -0.07
N VAL A 66 -3.02 -3.21 0.37
CA VAL A 66 -3.77 -2.00 0.01
C VAL A 66 -3.58 -1.69 -1.48
N VAL A 67 -2.36 -1.90 -1.99
CA VAL A 67 -1.97 -1.71 -3.39
C VAL A 67 -1.45 -3.02 -3.93
N ASN A 68 -1.86 -3.40 -5.15
CA ASN A 68 -1.30 -4.55 -5.84
C ASN A 68 0.05 -4.15 -6.49
N GLN A 69 1.04 -5.05 -6.49
CA GLN A 69 2.34 -4.84 -7.14
C GLN A 69 2.18 -4.41 -8.61
N HIS A 70 1.18 -4.92 -9.32
CA HIS A 70 0.93 -4.63 -10.72
C HIS A 70 0.38 -3.21 -10.97
N GLN A 71 -0.13 -2.55 -9.93
CA GLN A 71 -0.59 -1.16 -10.01
C GLN A 71 0.55 -0.16 -9.82
N LEU A 72 1.75 -0.62 -9.44
CA LEU A 72 2.95 0.20 -9.34
C LEU A 72 3.56 0.46 -10.73
N ALA A 73 2.82 1.19 -11.56
CA ALA A 73 3.25 1.61 -12.88
C ALA A 73 4.27 2.76 -12.81
N ALA A 74 4.92 3.05 -13.94
CA ALA A 74 5.82 4.21 -14.06
C ALA A 74 5.14 5.53 -13.68
N ASP A 75 3.83 5.66 -13.94
CA ASP A 75 3.02 6.83 -13.58
C ASP A 75 2.93 7.03 -12.06
N PHE A 76 2.78 5.96 -11.29
CA PHE A 76 2.77 6.01 -9.83
C PHE A 76 4.09 6.57 -9.29
N PHE A 77 5.22 6.06 -9.78
CA PHE A 77 6.54 6.57 -9.42
C PHE A 77 6.78 7.99 -9.93
N GLY A 78 6.23 8.35 -11.08
CA GLY A 78 6.23 9.70 -11.61
C GLY A 78 5.55 10.70 -10.68
N LEU A 79 4.41 10.34 -10.08
CA LEU A 79 3.72 11.16 -9.09
C LEU A 79 4.56 11.34 -7.81
N LEU A 80 5.20 10.28 -7.33
CA LEU A 80 6.06 10.36 -6.15
C LEU A 80 7.29 11.24 -6.40
N ARG A 81 7.92 11.16 -7.57
CA ARG A 81 9.12 11.96 -7.90
C ARG A 81 8.85 13.45 -8.06
N ARG A 82 7.61 13.84 -8.44
CA ARG A 82 7.23 15.25 -8.64
C ARG A 82 7.02 15.99 -7.33
N GLU A 83 6.59 15.28 -6.30
CA GLU A 83 6.24 15.85 -5.01
C GLU A 83 7.38 15.81 -4.00
N ARG A 84 7.27 16.63 -2.95
CA ARG A 84 8.25 16.63 -1.85
C ARG A 84 8.08 15.40 -0.97
N ASP A 85 9.19 14.85 -0.47
CA ASP A 85 9.19 13.68 0.41
C ASP A 85 8.22 13.78 1.60
N ALA A 86 8.14 14.94 2.26
CA ALA A 86 7.21 15.13 3.37
C ALA A 86 5.74 14.97 2.96
N VAL A 87 5.38 15.46 1.77
CA VAL A 87 4.04 15.34 1.19
C VAL A 87 3.77 13.88 0.84
N ASN A 88 4.74 13.21 0.20
CA ASN A 88 4.65 11.78 -0.13
C ASN A 88 4.50 10.91 1.11
N VAL A 89 5.30 11.13 2.16
CA VAL A 89 5.21 10.38 3.42
C VAL A 89 3.82 10.55 4.05
N ALA A 90 3.30 11.78 4.12
CA ALA A 90 1.97 12.03 4.66
C ALA A 90 0.85 11.39 3.83
N ALA A 91 0.95 11.48 2.50
CA ALA A 91 0.01 10.89 1.56
C ALA A 91 -0.02 9.36 1.67
N LEU A 92 1.14 8.71 1.60
CA LEU A 92 1.26 7.26 1.70
C LEU A 92 0.85 6.74 3.08
N THR A 93 1.18 7.45 4.15
CA THR A 93 0.72 7.11 5.52
C THR A 93 -0.81 7.16 5.62
N LYS A 94 -1.44 8.14 4.99
CA LYS A 94 -2.90 8.24 4.93
C LYS A 94 -3.52 7.07 4.15
N LEU A 95 -2.93 6.67 3.03
CA LEU A 95 -3.37 5.50 2.26
C LEU A 95 -3.24 4.21 3.08
N LEU A 96 -2.16 4.07 3.84
CA LEU A 96 -1.92 2.90 4.70
C LEU A 96 -2.98 2.73 5.80
N GLY A 97 -3.55 3.84 6.29
CA GLY A 97 -4.66 3.84 7.26
C GLY A 97 -6.03 3.60 6.64
N GLY A 98 -6.13 3.49 5.31
CA GLY A 98 -7.36 3.20 4.58
C GLY A 98 -7.85 1.77 4.82
N LYS A 99 -9.17 1.57 4.82
CA LYS A 99 -9.80 0.25 5.07
C LYS A 99 -9.99 -0.60 3.82
N PHE A 100 -9.68 -0.09 2.63
CA PHE A 100 -10.07 -0.73 1.36
C PHE A 100 -8.89 -0.89 0.41
N GLN A 101 -8.89 -2.01 -0.30
CA GLN A 101 -8.01 -2.27 -1.43
C GLN A 101 -8.37 -1.33 -2.58
N GLU A 102 -7.39 -0.60 -3.10
CA GLU A 102 -7.66 0.42 -4.12
C GLU A 102 -7.48 -0.17 -5.53
N PHE A 103 -8.51 -0.03 -6.36
CA PHE A 103 -8.47 -0.51 -7.75
C PHE A 103 -7.69 0.42 -8.69
N ASP A 104 -7.64 1.72 -8.38
CA ASP A 104 -6.86 2.71 -9.11
C ASP A 104 -6.12 3.63 -8.14
N VAL A 105 -4.82 3.41 -8.04
CA VAL A 105 -3.95 3.99 -7.00
C VAL A 105 -3.46 5.39 -7.39
N CYS A 106 -3.33 5.69 -8.68
CA CYS A 106 -2.75 6.97 -9.13
C CYS A 106 -3.64 8.18 -8.79
N PRO A 107 -4.95 8.19 -9.07
CA PRO A 107 -5.83 9.30 -8.69
C PRO A 107 -5.89 9.47 -7.17
N ARG A 108 -5.93 8.36 -6.43
CA ARG A 108 -5.97 8.36 -4.96
C ARG A 108 -4.70 8.89 -4.33
N LEU A 109 -3.54 8.51 -4.87
CA LEU A 109 -2.26 9.07 -4.46
C LEU A 109 -2.24 10.58 -4.70
N LYS A 110 -2.71 11.04 -5.86
CA LYS A 110 -2.79 12.46 -6.18
C LYS A 110 -3.72 13.21 -5.21
N ASP A 111 -4.91 12.68 -4.93
CA ASP A 111 -5.84 13.26 -3.96
C ASP A 111 -5.23 13.31 -2.54
N ALA A 112 -4.48 12.28 -2.16
CA ALA A 112 -3.77 12.22 -0.89
C ALA A 112 -2.61 13.24 -0.83
N GLN A 113 -1.88 13.43 -1.92
CA GLN A 113 -0.83 14.44 -2.07
C GLN A 113 -1.43 15.85 -1.99
N ASP A 114 -2.51 16.13 -2.73
CA ASP A 114 -3.22 17.41 -2.70
C ASP A 114 -3.75 17.73 -1.28
N TRP A 115 -4.30 16.72 -0.60
CA TRP A 115 -4.72 16.85 0.79
C TRP A 115 -3.53 17.15 1.72
N ALA A 116 -2.39 16.48 1.54
CA ALA A 116 -1.20 16.66 2.35
C ALA A 116 -0.57 18.03 2.14
N ALA A 117 -0.51 18.51 0.89
CA ALA A 117 -0.03 19.84 0.54
C ALA A 117 -0.87 20.96 1.18
N ARG A 118 -2.19 20.76 1.32
CA ARG A 118 -3.10 21.70 2.00
C ARG A 118 -2.94 21.72 3.53
N LYS A 119 -2.21 20.77 4.13
CA LYS A 119 -2.04 20.64 5.59
C LYS A 119 -0.57 20.73 6.01
N PRO A 120 0.08 21.89 5.85
CA PRO A 120 1.51 22.05 6.16
C PRO A 120 1.85 21.74 7.63
N ASN A 121 0.92 21.98 8.55
CA ASN A 121 1.11 21.71 9.98
C ASN A 121 1.30 20.21 10.28
N LEU A 122 0.68 19.32 9.49
CA LEU A 122 0.87 17.87 9.62
C LEU A 122 2.18 17.41 8.98
N LEU A 123 2.64 18.09 7.93
CA LEU A 123 3.95 17.82 7.33
C LEU A 123 5.08 18.11 8.32
N HIS A 124 4.94 19.14 9.15
CA HIS A 124 5.86 19.40 10.26
C HIS A 124 5.82 18.32 11.34
N LEU A 125 4.69 17.65 11.61
CA LEU A 125 4.67 16.50 12.52
C LEU A 125 5.46 15.30 11.97
N HIS A 126 5.42 15.06 10.66
CA HIS A 126 6.13 13.95 10.03
C HIS A 126 7.62 14.26 9.75
N SER A 127 7.97 15.52 9.48
CA SER A 127 9.36 15.97 9.23
C SER A 127 10.10 16.47 10.47
N SER A 128 9.37 17.00 11.46
CA SER A 128 9.88 17.51 12.74
C SER A 128 9.46 16.63 13.91
N ARG A 129 9.29 15.32 13.71
CA ARG A 129 9.44 14.35 14.81
C ARG A 129 10.92 14.25 15.20
N LYS A 130 11.52 15.40 15.52
CA LYS A 130 12.70 15.49 16.36
C LYS A 130 12.27 14.91 17.69
N VAL A 131 12.70 13.67 17.91
CA VAL A 131 13.10 13.10 19.20
C VAL A 131 13.43 14.24 20.16
N GLY A 132 12.54 14.58 21.09
CA GLY A 132 12.75 15.82 21.84
C GLY A 132 11.85 16.11 23.04
N VAL A 133 10.63 15.58 23.13
CA VAL A 133 9.77 15.90 24.29
C VAL A 133 9.10 14.68 24.92
N ASP A 134 8.85 13.62 24.16
CA ASP A 134 8.37 12.35 24.69
C ASP A 134 9.25 11.22 24.17
N TYR A 135 9.46 10.20 24.99
CA TYR A 135 10.21 8.96 24.75
C TYR A 135 9.68 8.08 23.60
N ASN A 136 9.00 8.67 22.63
CA ASN A 136 8.37 8.02 21.50
C ASN A 136 9.32 8.03 20.29
N ALA A 137 9.62 6.85 19.75
CA ALA A 137 10.38 6.68 18.50
C ALA A 137 9.48 6.08 17.42
N GLU A 138 9.65 6.53 16.18
CA GLU A 138 9.01 5.89 15.04
C GLU A 138 9.81 4.63 14.66
N MET A 139 9.17 3.47 14.73
CA MET A 139 9.78 2.19 14.40
C MET A 139 9.25 1.69 13.05
N ARG A 140 10.17 1.31 12.17
CA ARG A 140 9.91 0.66 10.88
C ARG A 140 10.38 -0.79 10.99
N ARG A 141 9.49 -1.75 10.78
CA ARG A 141 9.74 -3.18 11.05
C ARG A 141 9.61 -3.99 9.76
N LEU A 142 10.63 -4.79 9.47
CA LEU A 142 10.60 -5.83 8.47
C LEU A 142 10.45 -7.17 9.19
N VAL A 143 9.42 -7.93 8.85
CA VAL A 143 9.21 -9.28 9.36
C VAL A 143 9.68 -10.25 8.29
N ILE A 144 10.58 -11.16 8.66
CA ILE A 144 11.07 -12.22 7.78
C ILE A 144 10.63 -13.55 8.39
N THR A 145 9.90 -14.32 7.62
CA THR A 145 9.50 -15.69 7.91
C THR A 145 10.10 -16.62 6.85
N PRO A 146 10.13 -17.94 7.07
CA PRO A 146 10.64 -18.88 6.07
C PRO A 146 9.93 -18.79 4.71
N THR A 147 8.71 -18.26 4.68
CA THR A 147 7.87 -18.22 3.48
C THR A 147 7.49 -16.81 3.03
N ARG A 148 7.78 -15.75 3.80
CA ARG A 148 7.44 -14.35 3.46
C ARG A 148 8.41 -13.37 4.09
N ALA A 149 8.72 -12.28 3.39
CA ALA A 149 9.25 -11.06 4.00
C ALA A 149 8.26 -9.91 3.76
N TYR A 150 7.94 -9.14 4.79
CA TYR A 150 6.98 -8.05 4.66
C TYR A 150 7.27 -6.89 5.62
N CYS A 151 7.04 -5.68 5.12
CA CYS A 151 7.16 -4.43 5.87
C CYS A 151 5.87 -4.14 6.62
N MET A 152 5.98 -3.75 7.88
CA MET A 152 4.85 -3.30 8.68
C MET A 152 4.63 -1.79 8.54
N PRO A 153 3.40 -1.29 8.71
CA PRO A 153 3.14 0.12 8.96
C PRO A 153 4.12 0.73 9.97
N PRO A 154 4.64 1.95 9.76
CA PRO A 154 5.42 2.63 10.79
C PRO A 154 4.61 2.77 12.08
N GLN A 155 5.18 2.31 13.20
CA GLN A 155 4.54 2.34 14.51
C GLN A 155 5.22 3.37 15.40
N LEU A 156 4.45 3.99 16.29
CA LEU A 156 5.02 4.80 17.35
C LEU A 156 5.22 3.91 18.57
N GLU A 157 6.47 3.63 18.90
CA GLU A 157 6.82 2.86 20.10
C GLU A 157 7.43 3.78 21.16
N ARG A 158 7.08 3.51 22.42
CA ARG A 158 7.73 4.12 23.57
C ARG A 158 9.00 3.36 23.88
N SER A 159 10.10 4.07 24.08
CA SER A 159 11.32 3.45 24.58
C SER A 159 11.03 2.90 25.98
N ASN A 160 11.08 1.58 26.14
CA ASN A 160 11.10 0.94 27.46
C ASN A 160 12.47 1.14 28.12
N ARG A 161 12.92 2.39 28.24
CA ARG A 161 14.16 2.70 28.94
C ARG A 161 13.88 2.50 30.43
N VAL A 162 14.35 1.39 30.98
CA VAL A 162 14.43 1.20 32.43
C VAL A 162 15.39 2.25 32.96
N VAL A 163 14.88 3.27 33.65
CA VAL A 163 15.71 4.19 34.43
C VAL A 163 16.28 3.36 35.57
N ARG A 164 17.55 2.97 35.49
CA ARG A 164 18.27 2.39 36.62
C ARG A 164 18.67 3.56 37.52
N HIS A 165 18.10 3.60 38.74
CA HIS A 165 18.48 4.53 39.80
C HIS A 165 19.65 3.99 40.60
#